data_AF-A0A2N0WRL0-F1
#
_entry.id   AF-A0A2N0WRL0-F1
#
_cell.length_a   1.000
_cell.length_b   1.000
_cell.length_c   1.000
_cell.angle_alpha   90.00
_cell.angle_beta   90.00
_cell.angle_gamma   90.00
#
_symmetry.space_group_name_H-M   'P 1'
#
loop_
_entity.id
_entity.type
_entity.pdbx_description
1 polymer ?
#
loop_
_entity_poly.entity_id
_entity_poly.type
_entity_poly.pdbx_seq_one_letter_code
_entity_poly.pdbx_strand_id
1 'polypeptide(L)' 'RQSMKHDVNEYIKYYNHERLHTTLGDKTPINYEKLQNEVSGWT' A
#
# COMPACT_ATOMS: atom_id res chain seq x y z
N ARG A 1 4.79 -21.73 12.82
CA ARG A 1 3.51 -21.04 12.47
C ARG A 1 3.51 -19.56 12.84
N GLN A 2 4.09 -19.13 13.98
CA GLN A 2 4.19 -17.69 14.32
C GLN A 2 5.14 -16.92 13.38
N SER A 3 6.26 -17.53 12.98
CA SER A 3 7.20 -16.95 11.99
C SER A 3 6.51 -16.58 10.68
N MET A 4 5.76 -17.51 10.07
CA MET A 4 5.02 -17.23 8.83
C MET A 4 4.02 -16.07 8.97
N LYS A 5 3.40 -15.90 10.15
CA LYS A 5 2.50 -14.77 10.40
C LYS A 5 3.27 -13.45 10.49
N HIS A 6 4.46 -13.47 11.10
CA HIS A 6 5.34 -12.31 11.17
C HIS A 6 5.80 -11.89 9.77
N ASP A 7 6.30 -12.84 8.97
CA ASP A 7 6.78 -12.59 7.61
C ASP A 7 5.68 -12.02 6.72
N VAL A 8 4.45 -12.55 6.81
CA VAL A 8 3.29 -12.03 6.07
C VAL A 8 2.93 -10.61 6.51
N ASN A 9 2.92 -10.34 7.82
CA ASN A 9 2.62 -9.01 8.33
C ASN A 9 3.66 -7.97 7.89
N GLU A 10 4.94 -8.35 7.93
CA GLU A 10 6.04 -7.51 7.47
C GLU A 10 5.94 -7.25 5.96
N TYR A 11 5.65 -8.28 5.17
CA TYR A 11 5.45 -8.14 3.74
C TYR A 11 4.28 -7.21 3.41
N ILE A 12 3.14 -7.35 4.10
CA ILE A 12 1.98 -6.48 3.90
C ILE A 12 2.34 -5.03 4.23
N LYS A 13 3.07 -4.80 5.33
CA LYS A 13 3.53 -3.46 5.73
C LYS A 13 4.44 -2.87 4.65
N TYR A 14 5.46 -3.62 4.22
CA TYR A 14 6.38 -3.21 3.17
C TYR A 14 5.62 -2.85 1.89
N TYR A 15 4.75 -3.74 1.41
CA TYR A 15 4.02 -3.54 0.17
C TYR A 15 3.10 -2.32 0.22
N ASN A 16 2.29 -2.19 1.28
CA ASN A 16 1.28 -1.14 1.37
C ASN A 16 1.86 0.24 1.69
N HIS A 17 2.90 0.30 2.53
CA HIS A 17 3.37 1.56 3.13
C HIS A 17 4.78 2.00 2.73
N GLU A 18 5.63 1.11 2.21
CA GLU A 18 7.05 1.41 1.99
C GLU A 18 7.45 1.27 0.52
N ARG A 19 6.83 0.33 -0.21
CA ARG A 19 7.12 0.08 -1.62
C ARG A 19 6.59 1.19 -2.50
N LEU A 20 7.50 1.84 -3.22
CA LEU A 20 7.16 2.79 -4.28
C LEU A 20 6.94 2.05 -5.60
N HIS A 21 5.86 2.39 -6.30
CA HIS A 21 5.55 1.84 -7.62
C HIS A 21 5.66 2.95 -8.68
N THR A 22 6.51 2.74 -9.68
CA THR A 22 6.66 3.65 -10.83
C THR A 22 5.35 3.83 -11.60
N THR A 23 4.55 2.77 -11.70
CA THR A 23 3.22 2.79 -12.32
C THR A 23 2.20 3.63 -11.54
N LEU A 24 2.45 3.89 -10.24
CA LEU A 24 1.61 4.73 -9.38
C LEU A 24 2.20 6.14 -9.21
N GLY A 25 3.16 6.53 -10.06
CA GLY A 25 3.84 7.82 -9.97
C GLY A 25 4.79 7.90 -8.77
N ASP A 26 5.53 6.82 -8.51
CA ASP A 26 6.46 6.67 -7.39
C ASP A 26 5.80 6.91 -6.03
N LYS A 27 4.58 6.39 -5.88
CA LYS A 27 3.82 6.39 -4.63
C LYS A 27 3.64 4.97 -4.10
N THR A 28 3.35 4.90 -2.81
CA THR A 28 2.92 3.66 -2.17
C THR A 28 1.47 3.34 -2.57
N PRO A 29 1.08 2.05 -2.57
CA PRO A 29 -0.28 1.65 -2.89
C PRO A 29 -1.35 2.42 -2.09
N ILE A 30 -1.16 2.57 -0.78
CA ILE A 30 -2.14 3.26 0.08
C ILE A 30 -2.23 4.77 -0.23
N ASN A 31 -1.12 5.41 -0.57
CA ASN A 31 -1.14 6.84 -0.92
C ASN A 31 -1.82 7.06 -2.26
N TYR A 32 -1.64 6.14 -3.21
CA TYR A 32 -2.36 6.17 -4.47
C TYR A 32 -3.88 6.02 -4.26
N GLU A 33 -4.33 5.04 -3.46
CA GLU A 33 -5.76 4.87 -3.16
C GLU A 33 -6.39 6.11 -2.51
N LYS A 34 -5.69 6.76 -1.57
CA LYS A 34 -6.17 8.00 -0.94
C LYS A 34 -6.37 9.11 -1.97
N LEU A 35 -5.41 9.32 -2.86
CA LEU A 35 -5.52 10.30 -3.94
C LEU A 35 -6.69 9.98 -4.86
N GLN A 36 -6.90 8.70 -5.20
CA GLN A 36 -8.03 8.30 -6.04
C GLN A 36 -9.37 8.54 -5.36
N ASN A 37 -9.48 8.33 -4.04
CA ASN A 37 -10.69 8.63 -3.28
C ASN A 37 -10.98 10.13 -3.23
N GLU A 38 -9.95 10.97 -3.05
CA GLU A 38 -10.08 12.43 -3.06
C GLU A 38 -10.58 12.95 -4.42
N VAL A 39 -10.15 12.34 -5.53
CA VAL A 39 -10.51 12.74 -6.89
C VAL A 39 -11.86 12.15 -7.34
N SER A 40 -12.20 10.93 -6.91
CA SER A 40 -13.43 10.25 -7.36
C SER A 40 -14.69 10.68 -6.61
N GLY A 41 -14.57 11.42 -5.51
CA GLY A 41 -15.70 11.97 -4.78
C GLY A 41 -16.70 10.92 -4.28
N TRP A 42 -16.27 9.65 -4.13
CA TRP A 42 -17.09 8.60 -3.56
C TRP A 42 -17.30 8.86 -2.05
N THR A 43 -18.35 9.61 -1.74
CA THR A 43 -19.01 9.70 -0.44
C THR A 43 -20.50 9.45 -0.63
#